data_AF-A0A956B0Z4-F1
#
_entry.id   AF-A0A956B0Z4-F1
#
_cell.length_a   1.000
_cell.length_b   1.000
_cell.length_c   1.000
_cell.angle_alpha   90.00
_cell.angle_beta   90.00
_cell.angle_gamma   90.00
#
_symmetry.space_group_name_H-M   'P 1'
#
loop_
_entity.id
_entity.type
_entity.pdbx_description
1 polymer ?
#
loop_
_entity_poly.entity_id
_entity_poly.type
_entity_poly.pdbx_seq_one_letter_code
_entity_poly.pdbx_strand_id
1 'polypeptide(L)'
;GLWDSLHQHIGCELYNAAFTRLGLPVFLTGTTLVLETPLLQANPLRDCLTEDTDLSYRLRVQGVHIIADPLGGSDEDVSPDLRSFFARRRRWANGHTEAFLRQARALWRAPLPWRARVQIAWHGLHYGMAAVVFLLHLGLGLLVAPHLGPTGLVGSGLVALGLGAWAARTQRSKKKRAFASDIVVLTAWLWPAAVLAANAVLALVLTDPARLSLPLPDWQLALGLAGLLTPLGLILLGLAGFGQLTWSTLATVVLTYPVAFYLDLSGVLIGLVDLISGRRLWFKVARTAHAALAAPRLGAALVPTVSIRQSWRPAAVAWRAMKGVWMSRPRLADPRTWLRWGVPLLALAGLWGWARSTRLPQVVADCQPLEHDDYPWIAALDLLGGHGYCDAAPRQPAAQWTRRAGRFELAWRDDLTAVDPARWDTLSDTFDCNLAHFRPANVRPGPQGLTLALTADAVGEKAYSAGSIATKGGWTDHAVHFGRVEATLKPARGPGIITALFLYRFDPWQEIDLEFLGRDTTKIMLNVYYNPGEPGATYNYGYRGTPVLVDLG
;
A
#
# COMPACT_ATOMS: atom_id res chain seq x y z
N GLY A 1 -20.19 20.52 -2.21
CA GLY A 1 -21.44 20.06 -2.82
C GLY A 1 -21.69 18.63 -2.41
N LEU A 2 -21.73 17.70 -3.36
CA LEU A 2 -22.05 16.27 -3.14
C LEU A 2 -21.39 15.67 -1.90
N TRP A 3 -20.06 15.56 -1.87
CA TRP A 3 -19.34 14.95 -0.73
C TRP A 3 -19.56 15.66 0.61
N ASP A 4 -19.92 16.94 0.59
CA ASP A 4 -20.26 17.65 1.82
C ASP A 4 -21.60 17.15 2.38
N SER A 5 -22.60 17.03 1.51
CA SER A 5 -23.91 16.46 1.85
C SER A 5 -23.81 14.97 2.22
N LEU A 6 -23.04 14.16 1.48
CA LEU A 6 -22.87 12.73 1.78
C LEU A 6 -22.30 12.50 3.18
N HIS A 7 -21.27 13.26 3.57
CA HIS A 7 -20.66 13.12 4.90
C HIS A 7 -21.52 13.75 6.00
N GLN A 8 -22.07 14.94 5.75
CA GLN A 8 -22.75 15.72 6.78
C GLN A 8 -24.21 15.29 6.98
N HIS A 9 -24.97 15.17 5.90
CA HIS A 9 -26.42 14.93 5.95
C HIS A 9 -26.70 13.42 5.93
N ILE A 10 -26.33 12.73 4.85
CA ILE A 10 -26.61 11.29 4.73
C ILE A 10 -25.92 10.48 5.83
N GLY A 11 -24.65 10.78 6.10
CA GLY A 11 -23.89 10.13 7.18
C GLY A 11 -24.51 10.36 8.55
N CYS A 12 -24.68 11.61 8.99
CA CYS A 12 -25.15 11.91 10.34
C CYS A 12 -26.61 11.52 10.56
N GLU A 13 -27.49 11.68 9.57
CA GLU A 13 -28.89 11.29 9.70
C GLU A 13 -29.07 9.78 9.78
N LEU A 14 -28.30 9.01 9.02
CA LEU A 14 -28.29 7.55 9.13
C LEU A 14 -27.87 7.12 10.54
N TYR A 15 -26.84 7.75 11.10
CA TYR A 15 -26.42 7.50 12.49
C TYR A 15 -27.50 7.90 13.50
N ASN A 16 -28.09 9.08 13.37
CA ASN A 16 -29.12 9.58 14.28
C ASN A 16 -30.39 8.72 14.25
N ALA A 17 -30.82 8.28 13.06
CA ALA A 17 -31.93 7.35 12.90
C ALA A 17 -31.62 5.98 13.51
N ALA A 18 -30.41 5.46 13.29
CA ALA A 18 -29.96 4.19 13.87
C ALA A 18 -29.88 4.29 15.40
N PHE A 19 -29.30 5.35 15.95
CA PHE A 19 -29.20 5.57 17.38
C PHE A 19 -30.57 5.70 18.04
N THR A 20 -31.50 6.43 17.42
CA THR A 20 -32.88 6.52 17.90
C THR A 20 -33.55 5.14 17.98
N ARG A 21 -33.42 4.31 16.92
CA ARG A 21 -33.96 2.93 16.92
C ARG A 21 -33.33 2.03 17.97
N LEU A 22 -32.05 2.25 18.28
CA LEU A 22 -31.29 1.46 19.26
C LEU A 22 -31.44 1.99 20.70
N GLY A 23 -32.25 3.04 20.93
CA GLY A 23 -32.37 3.68 22.25
C GLY A 23 -31.08 4.35 22.72
N LEU A 24 -30.22 4.73 21.79
CA LEU A 24 -28.91 5.33 22.04
C LEU A 24 -28.99 6.87 21.93
N PRO A 25 -28.12 7.61 22.66
CA PRO A 25 -27.97 9.05 22.52
C PRO A 25 -27.86 9.55 21.07
N VAL A 26 -28.62 10.59 20.74
CA VAL A 26 -28.52 11.36 19.49
C VAL A 26 -27.72 12.63 19.76
N PHE A 27 -26.93 13.09 18.80
CA PHE A 27 -26.12 14.31 18.90
C PHE A 27 -26.52 15.31 17.82
N LEU A 28 -26.48 16.59 18.17
CA LEU A 28 -26.69 17.71 17.25
C LEU A 28 -25.39 17.93 16.47
N THR A 29 -25.38 17.56 15.20
CA THR A 29 -24.21 17.66 14.30
C THR A 29 -24.61 18.35 13.01
N GLY A 30 -24.64 19.68 13.01
CA GLY A 30 -25.03 20.48 11.85
C GLY A 30 -26.47 20.25 11.37
N THR A 31 -27.39 19.97 12.31
CA THR A 31 -28.82 19.74 12.05
C THR A 31 -29.68 20.89 12.54
N THR A 32 -30.90 21.01 12.02
CA THR A 32 -31.94 21.84 12.63
C THR A 32 -32.29 21.25 13.99
N LEU A 33 -32.56 22.11 14.99
CA LEU A 33 -32.99 21.69 16.30
C LEU A 33 -34.27 22.42 16.69
N VAL A 34 -35.20 21.67 17.29
CA VAL A 34 -36.36 22.23 17.99
C VAL A 34 -36.12 21.98 19.47
N LEU A 35 -36.10 23.04 20.26
CA LEU A 35 -35.83 22.98 21.70
C LEU A 35 -36.88 23.78 22.46
N GLU A 36 -37.29 23.27 23.61
CA GLU A 36 -38.16 24.03 24.52
C GLU A 36 -37.45 25.31 24.99
N THR A 37 -38.17 26.42 25.00
CA THR A 37 -37.64 27.72 25.42
C THR A 37 -36.96 27.70 26.79
N PRO A 38 -37.54 27.06 27.84
CA PRO A 38 -36.88 26.99 29.15
C PRO A 38 -35.56 26.21 29.10
N LEU A 39 -35.48 25.16 28.28
CA LEU A 39 -34.27 24.36 28.13
C LEU A 39 -33.16 25.17 27.45
N LEU A 40 -33.48 25.98 26.43
CA LEU A 40 -32.53 26.87 25.77
C LEU A 40 -32.03 27.97 26.72
N GLN A 41 -32.93 28.55 27.51
CA GLN A 41 -32.57 29.57 28.50
C GLN A 41 -31.65 29.01 29.59
N ALA A 42 -31.89 27.77 30.04
CA ALA A 42 -31.02 27.09 31.00
C ALA A 42 -29.68 26.63 30.39
N ASN A 43 -29.63 26.43 29.07
CA ASN A 43 -28.47 25.91 28.36
C ASN A 43 -28.11 26.78 27.14
N PRO A 44 -27.74 28.06 27.32
CA PRO A 44 -27.42 28.93 26.20
C PRO A 44 -26.27 28.37 25.36
N LEU A 45 -26.27 28.70 24.06
CA LEU A 45 -25.15 28.37 23.17
C LEU A 45 -23.89 29.10 23.65
N ARG A 46 -22.79 28.36 23.76
CA ARG A 46 -21.49 28.93 24.15
C ARG A 46 -20.76 29.45 22.92
N ASP A 47 -19.91 30.44 23.12
CA ASP A 47 -18.94 30.87 22.13
C ASP A 47 -17.82 29.82 22.00
N CYS A 48 -18.06 28.82 21.15
CA CYS A 48 -17.12 27.78 20.79
C CYS A 48 -17.27 27.41 19.31
N LEU A 49 -16.33 26.60 18.79
CA LEU A 49 -16.25 26.32 17.35
C LEU A 49 -17.39 25.45 16.81
N THR A 50 -17.92 24.58 17.65
CA THR A 50 -19.01 23.61 17.38
C THR A 50 -19.99 23.65 18.55
N GLU A 51 -20.78 24.73 18.59
CA GLU A 51 -21.77 25.04 19.62
C GLU A 51 -22.86 23.97 19.75
N ASP A 52 -23.23 23.35 18.63
CA ASP A 52 -24.18 22.24 18.54
C ASP A 52 -23.71 20.99 19.28
N THR A 53 -22.44 20.63 19.06
CA THR A 53 -21.79 19.47 19.68
C THR A 53 -21.56 19.70 21.18
N ASP A 54 -21.11 20.90 21.58
CA ASP A 54 -20.96 21.25 23.01
C ASP A 54 -22.32 21.22 23.73
N LEU A 55 -23.38 21.78 23.12
CA LEU A 55 -24.73 21.72 23.67
C LEU A 55 -25.20 20.27 23.84
N SER A 56 -24.98 19.42 22.85
CA SER A 56 -25.33 17.99 22.90
C SER A 56 -24.71 17.29 24.09
N TYR A 57 -23.41 17.48 24.32
CA TYR A 57 -22.73 16.89 25.47
C TYR A 57 -23.24 17.44 26.81
N ARG A 58 -23.51 18.74 26.92
CA ARG A 58 -24.05 19.35 28.15
C ARG A 58 -25.43 18.83 28.49
N LEU A 59 -26.33 18.78 27.51
CA LEU A 59 -27.67 18.21 27.66
C LEU A 59 -27.57 16.75 28.10
N ARG A 60 -26.60 16.00 27.55
CA ARG A 60 -26.40 14.60 27.95
C ARG A 60 -25.89 14.44 29.38
N VAL A 61 -25.00 15.31 29.85
CA VAL A 61 -24.57 15.33 31.26
C VAL A 61 -25.77 15.56 32.20
N GLN A 62 -26.76 16.36 31.79
CA GLN A 62 -27.99 16.63 32.53
C GLN A 62 -29.05 15.52 32.41
N GLY A 63 -28.78 14.45 31.65
CA GLY A 63 -29.74 13.37 31.43
C GLY A 63 -30.86 13.71 30.44
N VAL A 64 -30.76 14.83 29.73
CA VAL A 64 -31.74 15.21 28.71
C VAL A 64 -31.66 14.22 27.54
N HIS A 65 -32.83 13.83 27.03
CA HIS A 65 -32.97 12.97 25.87
C HIS A 65 -33.13 13.81 24.61
N ILE A 66 -32.30 13.52 23.61
CA ILE A 66 -32.38 14.10 22.27
C ILE A 66 -32.90 12.99 21.35
N ILE A 67 -33.89 13.31 20.53
CA ILE A 67 -34.49 12.39 19.56
C ILE A 67 -34.33 12.95 18.15
N ALA A 68 -34.17 12.08 17.16
CA ALA A 68 -34.22 12.48 15.76
C ALA A 68 -35.69 12.59 15.32
N ASP A 69 -36.06 13.74 14.76
CA ASP A 69 -37.36 13.95 14.10
C ASP A 69 -37.21 13.64 12.59
N PRO A 70 -37.79 12.54 12.08
CA PRO A 70 -37.70 12.20 10.66
C PRO A 70 -38.68 12.98 9.79
N LEU A 71 -39.60 13.76 10.37
CA LEU A 71 -40.65 14.48 9.65
C LEU A 71 -40.32 15.96 9.46
N GLY A 72 -39.50 16.53 10.35
CA GLY A 72 -38.97 17.89 10.24
C GLY A 72 -37.70 17.96 9.38
N GLY A 73 -37.49 19.10 8.71
CA GLY A 73 -36.27 19.33 7.93
C GLY A 73 -36.04 20.80 7.59
N SER A 74 -34.80 21.14 7.25
CA SER A 74 -34.43 22.44 6.67
C SER A 74 -33.52 22.25 5.47
N ASP A 75 -33.42 23.28 4.63
CA ASP A 75 -32.43 23.29 3.54
C ASP A 75 -31.00 23.17 4.10
N GLU A 76 -30.19 22.31 3.49
CA GLU A 76 -28.77 22.17 3.85
C GLU A 76 -27.91 23.25 3.15
N ASP A 77 -26.90 23.78 3.85
CA ASP A 77 -25.85 24.61 3.25
C ASP A 77 -24.62 23.75 2.95
N VAL A 78 -24.39 23.46 1.67
CA VAL A 78 -23.22 22.71 1.23
C VAL A 78 -22.06 23.61 0.83
N SER A 79 -20.84 23.11 0.95
CA SER A 79 -19.63 23.84 0.55
C SER A 79 -19.67 24.19 -0.94
N PRO A 80 -19.55 25.49 -1.31
CA PRO A 80 -19.63 25.94 -2.69
C PRO A 80 -18.36 25.65 -3.50
N ASP A 81 -17.22 25.49 -2.82
CA ASP A 81 -15.92 25.25 -3.42
C ASP A 81 -15.06 24.31 -2.55
N LEU A 82 -13.94 23.85 -3.13
CA LEU A 82 -13.02 22.92 -2.48
C LEU A 82 -12.37 23.51 -1.22
N ARG A 83 -12.08 24.82 -1.22
CA ARG A 83 -11.52 25.50 -0.04
C ARG A 83 -12.51 25.41 1.12
N SER A 84 -13.78 25.70 0.87
CA SER A 84 -14.84 25.73 1.87
C SER A 84 -15.11 24.33 2.40
N PHE A 85 -15.11 23.33 1.53
CA PHE A 85 -15.16 21.91 1.92
C PHE A 85 -14.06 21.59 2.92
N PHE A 86 -12.82 21.88 2.56
CA PHE A 86 -11.64 21.58 3.37
C PHE A 86 -11.61 22.35 4.70
N ALA A 87 -11.93 23.65 4.67
CA ALA A 87 -11.94 24.51 5.84
C ALA A 87 -13.03 24.12 6.86
N ARG A 88 -14.16 23.56 6.40
CA ARG A 88 -15.20 23.03 7.30
C ARG A 88 -14.69 21.81 8.07
N ARG A 89 -14.05 20.83 7.41
CA ARG A 89 -13.45 19.64 8.09
C ARG A 89 -12.43 20.05 9.14
N ARG A 90 -11.55 20.99 8.77
CA ARG A 90 -10.55 21.57 9.69
C ARG A 90 -11.21 22.15 10.95
N ARG A 91 -12.25 22.97 10.78
CA ARG A 91 -12.97 23.60 11.90
C ARG A 91 -13.72 22.56 12.74
N TRP A 92 -14.43 21.64 12.10
CA TRP A 92 -15.21 20.61 12.79
C TRP A 92 -14.32 19.65 13.57
N ALA A 93 -13.23 19.16 12.98
CA ALA A 93 -12.29 18.29 13.67
C ALA A 93 -11.70 18.95 14.93
N ASN A 94 -11.36 20.24 14.84
CA ASN A 94 -10.88 21.00 15.99
C ASN A 94 -11.98 21.17 17.05
N GLY A 95 -13.11 21.77 16.66
CA GLY A 95 -14.19 22.12 17.59
C GLY A 95 -14.85 20.92 18.25
N HIS A 96 -15.17 19.88 17.47
CA HIS A 96 -15.79 18.66 17.98
C HIS A 96 -14.92 17.98 19.03
N THR A 97 -13.64 17.81 18.72
CA THR A 97 -12.67 17.19 19.62
C THR A 97 -12.47 18.06 20.87
N GLU A 98 -12.40 19.39 20.72
CA GLU A 98 -12.34 20.31 21.87
C GLU A 98 -13.58 20.19 22.77
N ALA A 99 -14.78 20.19 22.18
CA ALA A 99 -16.05 20.09 22.90
C ALA A 99 -16.13 18.77 23.69
N PHE A 100 -15.73 17.66 23.07
CA PHE A 100 -15.66 16.37 23.74
C PHE A 100 -14.65 16.38 24.90
N LEU A 101 -13.40 16.80 24.66
CA LEU A 101 -12.36 16.82 25.69
C LEU A 101 -12.74 17.69 26.90
N ARG A 102 -13.43 18.81 26.65
CA ARG A 102 -13.93 19.71 27.70
C ARG A 102 -14.98 19.03 28.59
N GLN A 103 -15.83 18.19 28.00
CA GLN A 103 -16.93 17.52 28.70
C GLN A 103 -16.59 16.09 29.15
N ALA A 104 -15.47 15.51 28.71
CA ALA A 104 -15.13 14.09 28.89
C ALA A 104 -15.24 13.63 30.35
N ARG A 105 -14.69 14.41 31.29
CA ARG A 105 -14.76 14.09 32.73
C ARG A 105 -16.19 14.16 33.28
N ALA A 106 -16.99 15.12 32.83
CA ALA A 106 -18.38 15.27 33.25
C ALA A 106 -19.24 14.14 32.68
N LEU A 107 -19.08 13.81 31.39
CA LEU A 107 -19.75 12.71 30.71
C LEU A 107 -19.43 11.35 31.35
N TRP A 108 -18.19 11.13 31.77
CA TRP A 108 -17.79 9.91 32.46
C TRP A 108 -18.47 9.73 33.82
N ARG A 109 -18.71 10.84 34.52
CA ARG A 109 -19.35 10.86 35.85
C ARG A 109 -20.87 10.93 35.78
N ALA A 110 -21.43 11.25 34.62
CA ALA A 110 -22.87 11.37 34.45
C ALA A 110 -23.58 10.02 34.69
N PRO A 111 -24.82 10.03 35.19
CA PRO A 111 -25.62 8.82 35.44
C PRO A 111 -26.16 8.22 34.14
N LEU A 112 -25.26 7.87 33.22
CA LEU A 112 -25.57 7.33 31.89
C LEU A 112 -25.36 5.81 31.85
N PRO A 113 -26.22 5.07 31.14
CA PRO A 113 -26.00 3.65 30.88
C PRO A 113 -24.65 3.38 30.21
N TRP A 114 -24.04 2.23 30.49
CA TRP A 114 -22.75 1.82 29.91
C TRP A 114 -22.72 1.94 28.38
N ARG A 115 -23.75 1.46 27.68
CA ARG A 115 -23.83 1.53 26.21
C ARG A 115 -23.77 2.97 25.68
N ALA A 116 -24.46 3.89 26.36
CA ALA A 116 -24.40 5.31 26.04
C ALA A 116 -23.00 5.89 26.28
N ARG A 117 -22.31 5.49 27.35
CA ARG A 117 -20.93 5.94 27.63
C ARG A 117 -19.96 5.53 26.52
N VAL A 118 -20.02 4.27 26.07
CA VAL A 118 -19.19 3.77 24.96
C VAL A 118 -19.46 4.53 23.68
N GLN A 119 -20.73 4.72 23.33
CA GLN A 119 -21.12 5.44 22.12
C GLN A 119 -20.69 6.92 22.17
N ILE A 120 -20.86 7.59 23.32
CA ILE A 120 -20.39 8.97 23.53
C ILE A 120 -18.87 9.05 23.36
N ALA A 121 -18.13 8.08 23.90
CA ALA A 121 -16.68 8.01 23.73
C ALA A 121 -16.30 7.80 22.25
N TRP A 122 -16.99 6.90 21.55
CA TRP A 122 -16.77 6.68 20.11
C TRP A 122 -17.07 7.93 19.28
N HIS A 123 -18.19 8.59 19.56
CA HIS A 123 -18.55 9.86 18.91
C HIS A 123 -17.52 10.95 19.19
N GLY A 124 -17.09 11.10 20.44
CA GLY A 124 -16.05 12.06 20.84
C GLY A 124 -14.68 11.81 20.22
N LEU A 125 -14.31 10.54 20.04
CA LEU A 125 -13.04 10.12 19.46
C LEU A 125 -13.07 10.02 17.92
N HIS A 126 -14.20 10.31 17.27
CA HIS A 126 -14.40 10.15 15.83
C HIS A 126 -13.26 10.74 14.99
N TYR A 127 -12.89 12.00 15.21
CA TYR A 127 -11.81 12.63 14.47
C TYR A 127 -10.42 12.13 14.86
N GLY A 128 -10.25 11.57 16.07
CA GLY A 128 -9.01 10.92 16.49
C GLY A 128 -8.66 9.69 15.64
N MET A 129 -9.67 9.02 15.05
CA MET A 129 -9.45 7.91 14.11
C MET A 129 -8.60 8.33 12.90
N ALA A 130 -8.65 9.60 12.48
CA ALA A 130 -7.81 10.10 11.39
C ALA A 130 -6.31 9.97 11.70
N ALA A 131 -5.91 10.12 12.97
CA ALA A 131 -4.52 9.92 13.36
C ALA A 131 -4.11 8.44 13.26
N VAL A 132 -4.99 7.51 13.61
CA VAL A 132 -4.76 6.07 13.44
C VAL A 132 -4.62 5.71 11.96
N VAL A 133 -5.54 6.19 11.12
CA VAL A 133 -5.47 6.01 9.65
C VAL A 133 -4.19 6.61 9.08
N PHE A 134 -3.78 7.79 9.55
CA PHE A 134 -2.50 8.41 9.17
C PHE A 134 -1.31 7.52 9.51
N LEU A 135 -1.24 6.96 10.74
CA LEU A 135 -0.13 6.12 11.16
C LEU A 135 -0.07 4.80 10.39
N LEU A 136 -1.21 4.15 10.16
CA LEU A 136 -1.28 2.94 9.34
C LEU A 136 -0.86 3.21 7.89
N HIS A 137 -1.33 4.32 7.31
CA HIS A 137 -0.97 4.72 5.96
C HIS A 137 0.52 5.07 5.85
N LEU A 138 1.07 5.77 6.85
CA LEU A 138 2.50 6.07 6.94
C LEU A 138 3.35 4.80 7.06
N GLY A 139 2.94 3.86 7.90
CA GLY A 139 3.58 2.55 8.03
C GLY A 139 3.63 1.80 6.70
N LEU A 140 2.51 1.79 5.95
CA LEU A 140 2.46 1.20 4.63
C LEU A 140 3.43 1.89 3.63
N GLY A 141 3.50 3.22 3.63
CA GLY A 141 4.45 3.95 2.81
C GLY A 141 5.90 3.64 3.17
N LEU A 142 6.21 3.54 4.46
CA LEU A 142 7.56 3.18 4.95
C LEU A 142 7.95 1.75 4.57
N LEU A 143 7.01 0.80 4.56
CA LEU A 143 7.24 -0.56 4.10
C LEU A 143 7.57 -0.62 2.60
N VAL A 144 6.91 0.20 1.78
CA VAL A 144 7.11 0.20 0.31
C VAL A 144 8.28 1.07 -0.13
N ALA A 145 8.65 2.09 0.65
CA ALA A 145 9.70 3.06 0.35
C ALA A 145 11.05 2.44 -0.11
N PRO A 146 11.58 1.37 0.52
CA PRO A 146 12.82 0.73 0.09
C PRO A 146 12.81 0.23 -1.37
N HIS A 147 11.65 -0.07 -1.96
CA HIS A 147 11.52 -0.58 -3.32
C HIS A 147 11.67 0.47 -4.43
N LEU A 148 11.64 1.77 -4.08
CA LEU A 148 11.72 2.90 -5.03
C LEU A 148 13.15 3.35 -5.35
N GLY A 149 14.12 3.03 -4.49
CA GLY A 149 15.46 3.62 -4.52
C GLY A 149 15.47 5.13 -4.20
N PRO A 150 16.67 5.77 -4.08
CA PRO A 150 16.78 7.16 -3.63
C PRO A 150 16.07 8.18 -4.53
N THR A 151 16.13 7.99 -5.85
CA THR A 151 15.50 8.91 -6.82
C THR A 151 13.98 8.84 -6.76
N GLY A 152 13.40 7.64 -6.63
CA GLY A 152 11.95 7.48 -6.46
C GLY A 152 11.45 8.04 -5.13
N LEU A 153 12.25 7.94 -4.07
CA LEU A 153 11.92 8.54 -2.77
C LEU A 153 11.95 10.07 -2.82
N VAL A 154 12.97 10.68 -3.43
CA VAL A 154 13.01 12.13 -3.64
C VAL A 154 11.84 12.57 -4.52
N GLY A 155 11.56 11.84 -5.60
CA GLY A 155 10.46 12.13 -6.51
C GLY A 155 9.09 12.12 -5.83
N SER A 156 8.78 11.05 -5.10
CA SER A 156 7.54 10.93 -4.32
C SER A 156 7.44 12.00 -3.21
N GLY A 157 8.55 12.31 -2.53
CA GLY A 157 8.66 13.41 -1.58
C GLY A 157 8.32 14.76 -2.17
N LEU A 158 8.86 15.08 -3.35
CA LEU A 158 8.60 16.34 -4.05
C LEU A 158 7.16 16.45 -4.55
N VAL A 159 6.57 15.34 -5.03
CA VAL A 159 5.15 15.29 -5.41
C VAL A 159 4.25 15.56 -4.20
N ALA A 160 4.49 14.87 -3.08
CA ALA A 160 3.75 15.07 -1.84
C ALA A 160 3.92 16.49 -1.28
N LEU A 161 5.13 17.07 -1.37
CA LEU A 161 5.39 18.46 -1.00
C LEU A 161 4.61 19.44 -1.88
N GLY A 162 4.61 19.23 -3.20
CA GLY A 162 3.88 20.06 -4.14
C GLY A 162 2.36 20.05 -3.89
N LEU A 163 1.79 18.86 -3.72
CA LEU A 163 0.36 18.68 -3.41
C LEU A 163 0.01 19.22 -2.03
N GLY A 164 0.82 18.94 -1.01
CA GLY A 164 0.64 19.46 0.35
C GLY A 164 0.70 20.98 0.40
N ALA A 165 1.66 21.60 -0.30
CA ALA A 165 1.76 23.05 -0.40
C ALA A 165 0.61 23.67 -1.19
N TRP A 166 0.11 23.01 -2.23
CA TRP A 166 -1.08 23.45 -2.94
C TRP A 166 -2.31 23.43 -2.02
N ALA A 167 -2.55 22.31 -1.33
CA ALA A 167 -3.68 22.16 -0.40
C ALA A 167 -3.57 23.17 0.77
N ALA A 168 -2.40 23.34 1.37
CA ALA A 168 -2.16 24.33 2.42
C ALA A 168 -2.46 25.77 1.97
N ARG A 169 -2.13 26.13 0.72
CA ARG A 169 -2.43 27.47 0.17
C ARG A 169 -3.93 27.75 0.11
N THR A 170 -4.76 26.73 -0.13
CA THR A 170 -6.22 26.91 -0.14
C THR A 170 -6.76 27.36 1.23
N GLN A 171 -6.07 26.99 2.31
CA GLN A 171 -6.46 27.32 3.68
C GLN A 171 -6.15 28.77 4.07
N ARG A 172 -5.29 29.45 3.29
CA ARG A 172 -4.92 30.86 3.47
C ARG A 172 -4.45 31.15 4.90
N SER A 173 -3.67 30.28 5.53
CA SER A 173 -3.24 30.47 6.92
C SER A 173 -2.50 31.81 7.12
N LYS A 174 -2.98 32.65 8.06
CA LYS A 174 -2.49 34.03 8.24
C LYS A 174 -1.01 34.10 8.67
N LYS A 175 -0.60 33.23 9.60
CA LYS A 175 0.76 33.22 10.17
C LYS A 175 1.66 32.29 9.34
N LYS A 176 2.88 32.73 9.02
CA LYS A 176 3.87 31.91 8.29
C LYS A 176 4.13 30.55 8.97
N ARG A 177 4.21 30.52 10.30
CA ARG A 177 4.35 29.29 11.08
C ARG A 177 3.16 28.33 10.92
N ALA A 178 1.93 28.86 10.91
CA ALA A 178 0.74 28.05 10.69
C ALA A 178 0.70 27.49 9.27
N PHE A 179 1.03 28.31 8.27
CA PHE A 179 1.14 27.86 6.89
C PHE A 179 2.21 26.77 6.71
N ALA A 180 3.40 26.93 7.30
CA ALA A 180 4.45 25.91 7.27
C ALA A 180 4.01 24.60 7.94
N SER A 181 3.34 24.68 9.08
CA SER A 181 2.77 23.53 9.77
C SER A 181 1.72 22.81 8.92
N ASP A 182 0.85 23.55 8.21
CA ASP A 182 -0.13 22.95 7.29
C ASP A 182 0.58 22.19 6.16
N ILE A 183 1.66 22.74 5.60
CA ILE A 183 2.45 22.04 4.56
C ILE A 183 3.01 20.73 5.12
N VAL A 184 3.67 20.76 6.28
CA VAL A 184 4.32 19.57 6.86
C VAL A 184 3.31 18.44 7.07
N VAL A 185 2.15 18.75 7.67
CA VAL A 185 1.11 17.76 7.98
C VAL A 185 0.55 17.16 6.69
N LEU A 186 0.24 18.00 5.70
CA LEU A 186 -0.34 17.54 4.44
C LEU A 186 0.66 16.77 3.58
N THR A 187 1.94 17.17 3.59
CA THR A 187 3.00 16.43 2.92
C THR A 187 3.21 15.07 3.57
N ALA A 188 3.23 14.99 4.90
CA ALA A 188 3.35 13.72 5.62
C ALA A 188 2.16 12.79 5.31
N TRP A 189 0.94 13.34 5.21
CA TRP A 189 -0.26 12.55 4.87
C TRP A 189 -0.26 12.06 3.42
N LEU A 190 0.22 12.86 2.48
CA LEU A 190 0.21 12.55 1.04
C LEU A 190 1.42 11.72 0.59
N TRP A 191 2.50 11.70 1.36
CA TRP A 191 3.74 11.01 0.99
C TRP A 191 3.58 9.50 0.80
N PRO A 192 2.90 8.74 1.69
CA PRO A 192 2.75 7.30 1.50
C PRO A 192 1.96 6.97 0.21
N ALA A 193 0.92 7.74 -0.11
CA ALA A 193 0.20 7.63 -1.38
C ALA A 193 1.11 7.89 -2.59
N ALA A 194 1.98 8.90 -2.51
CA ALA A 194 2.94 9.20 -3.57
C ALA A 194 3.98 8.07 -3.74
N VAL A 195 4.41 7.44 -2.65
CA VAL A 195 5.30 6.27 -2.67
C VAL A 195 4.62 5.08 -3.35
N LEU A 196 3.39 4.75 -2.94
CA LEU A 196 2.60 3.67 -3.54
C LEU A 196 2.35 3.91 -5.03
N ALA A 197 1.98 5.13 -5.42
CA ALA A 197 1.79 5.50 -6.81
C ALA A 197 3.09 5.39 -7.63
N ALA A 198 4.21 5.86 -7.09
CA ALA A 198 5.51 5.73 -7.75
C ALA A 198 5.90 4.25 -7.93
N ASN A 199 5.61 3.40 -6.94
CA ASN A 199 5.91 1.97 -7.01
C ASN A 199 5.01 1.27 -8.04
N ALA A 200 3.74 1.67 -8.13
CA ALA A 200 2.83 1.19 -9.18
C ALA A 200 3.26 1.63 -10.59
N VAL A 201 3.74 2.86 -10.75
CA VAL A 201 4.32 3.33 -12.02
C VAL A 201 5.56 2.50 -12.38
N LEU A 202 6.43 2.21 -11.42
CA LEU A 202 7.57 1.32 -11.63
C LEU A 202 7.13 -0.09 -12.01
N ALA A 203 6.10 -0.64 -11.35
CA ALA A 203 5.53 -1.94 -11.70
C ALA A 203 5.10 -1.98 -13.17
N LEU A 204 4.42 -0.94 -13.66
CA LEU A 204 4.01 -0.83 -15.06
C LEU A 204 5.22 -0.67 -16.01
N VAL A 205 6.16 0.23 -15.69
CA VAL A 205 7.35 0.51 -16.52
C VAL A 205 8.29 -0.69 -16.62
N LEU A 206 8.40 -1.46 -15.54
CA LEU A 206 9.23 -2.66 -15.44
C LEU A 206 8.48 -3.94 -15.84
N THR A 207 7.20 -3.83 -16.19
CA THR A 207 6.26 -4.95 -16.43
C THR A 207 6.22 -5.97 -15.29
N ASP A 208 6.49 -5.52 -14.07
CA ASP A 208 6.69 -6.34 -12.86
C ASP A 208 5.49 -6.23 -11.91
N PRO A 209 4.42 -7.01 -12.14
CA PRO A 209 3.21 -6.93 -11.33
C PRO A 209 3.44 -7.36 -9.88
N ALA A 210 4.51 -8.10 -9.58
CA ALA A 210 4.87 -8.47 -8.21
C ALA A 210 5.13 -7.22 -7.35
N ARG A 211 5.55 -6.09 -7.94
CA ARG A 211 5.69 -4.82 -7.20
C ARG A 211 4.37 -4.23 -6.72
N LEU A 212 3.23 -4.65 -7.29
CA LEU A 212 1.91 -4.18 -6.84
C LEU A 212 1.43 -4.93 -5.60
N SER A 213 2.05 -6.07 -5.26
CA SER A 213 1.75 -6.73 -4.00
C SER A 213 2.28 -5.87 -2.86
N LEU A 214 1.44 -5.72 -1.83
CA LEU A 214 1.85 -5.09 -0.59
C LEU A 214 2.49 -6.17 0.28
N PRO A 215 3.59 -5.86 1.00
CA PRO A 215 4.30 -6.82 1.85
C PRO A 215 3.53 -7.04 3.18
N LEU A 216 2.27 -7.42 3.09
CA LEU A 216 1.37 -7.65 4.22
C LEU A 216 0.68 -9.01 4.06
N PRO A 217 0.47 -9.77 5.16
CA PRO A 217 -0.38 -10.95 5.14
C PRO A 217 -1.80 -10.67 4.64
N ASP A 218 -2.43 -11.64 3.99
CA ASP A 218 -3.75 -11.49 3.36
C ASP A 218 -4.84 -10.97 4.31
N TRP A 219 -4.83 -11.40 5.57
CA TRP A 219 -5.80 -10.94 6.56
C TRP A 219 -5.66 -9.44 6.88
N GLN A 220 -4.45 -8.89 6.82
CA GLN A 220 -4.20 -7.45 7.02
C GLN A 220 -4.67 -6.64 5.80
N LEU A 221 -4.48 -7.18 4.60
CA LEU A 221 -5.00 -6.60 3.36
C LEU A 221 -6.53 -6.58 3.36
N ALA A 222 -7.16 -7.69 3.74
CA ALA A 222 -8.61 -7.79 3.87
C ALA A 222 -9.15 -6.79 4.90
N LEU A 223 -8.50 -6.68 6.07
CA LEU A 223 -8.89 -5.73 7.11
C LEU A 223 -8.73 -4.28 6.64
N GLY A 224 -7.62 -3.94 5.98
CA GLY A 224 -7.38 -2.61 5.42
C GLY A 224 -8.39 -2.24 4.34
N LEU A 225 -8.71 -3.17 3.45
CA LEU A 225 -9.72 -2.99 2.41
C LEU A 225 -11.11 -2.82 3.02
N ALA A 226 -11.48 -3.63 4.01
CA ALA A 226 -12.74 -3.48 4.75
C ALA A 226 -12.81 -2.11 5.43
N GLY A 227 -11.74 -1.66 6.08
CA GLY A 227 -11.64 -0.32 6.69
C GLY A 227 -11.81 0.80 5.66
N LEU A 228 -11.20 0.68 4.49
CA LEU A 228 -11.33 1.66 3.41
C LEU A 228 -12.72 1.68 2.77
N LEU A 229 -13.37 0.51 2.62
CA LEU A 229 -14.67 0.40 1.94
C LEU A 229 -15.87 0.60 2.87
N THR A 230 -15.71 0.45 4.19
CA THR A 230 -16.81 0.60 5.14
C THR A 230 -17.49 1.99 5.06
N PRO A 231 -16.76 3.13 5.06
CA PRO A 231 -17.39 4.44 4.93
C PRO A 231 -18.14 4.60 3.59
N LEU A 232 -17.56 4.08 2.51
CA LEU A 232 -18.20 4.07 1.19
C LEU A 232 -19.51 3.27 1.21
N GLY A 233 -19.50 2.07 1.79
CA GLY A 233 -20.69 1.23 1.93
C GLY A 233 -21.80 1.92 2.73
N LEU A 234 -21.46 2.56 3.85
CA LEU A 234 -22.43 3.32 4.67
C LEU A 234 -23.05 4.48 3.89
N ILE A 235 -22.26 5.22 3.12
CA ILE A 235 -22.77 6.32 2.28
C ILE A 235 -23.71 5.79 1.20
N LEU A 236 -23.38 4.66 0.56
CA LEU A 236 -24.23 4.04 -0.47
C LEU A 236 -25.53 3.49 0.12
N LEU A 237 -25.48 2.89 1.32
CA LEU A 237 -26.67 2.45 2.05
C LEU A 237 -27.55 3.63 2.44
N GLY A 238 -26.97 4.74 2.90
CA GLY A 238 -27.69 5.97 3.18
C GLY A 238 -28.39 6.50 1.94
N LEU A 239 -27.67 6.62 0.81
CA LEU A 239 -28.26 7.02 -0.48
C LEU A 239 -29.42 6.12 -0.89
N ALA A 240 -29.32 4.80 -0.69
CA ALA A 240 -30.40 3.86 -0.98
C ALA A 240 -31.60 4.10 -0.04
N GLY A 241 -31.35 4.25 1.26
CA GLY A 241 -32.38 4.49 2.27
C GLY A 241 -33.16 5.79 2.05
N PHE A 242 -32.52 6.83 1.50
CA PHE A 242 -33.16 8.08 1.12
C PHE A 242 -33.75 8.07 -0.31
N GLY A 243 -33.69 6.95 -1.03
CA GLY A 243 -34.21 6.86 -2.40
C GLY A 243 -33.41 7.65 -3.44
N GLN A 244 -32.14 7.96 -3.15
CA GLN A 244 -31.25 8.78 -3.98
C GLN A 244 -30.19 7.97 -4.72
N LEU A 245 -30.16 6.64 -4.55
CA LEU A 245 -29.20 5.77 -5.22
C LEU A 245 -29.62 5.48 -6.67
N THR A 246 -29.12 6.29 -7.59
CA THR A 246 -29.15 6.06 -9.04
C THR A 246 -27.82 5.49 -9.55
N TRP A 247 -27.79 4.94 -10.76
CA TRP A 247 -26.52 4.55 -11.42
C TRP A 247 -25.53 5.70 -11.54
N SER A 248 -26.01 6.93 -11.80
CA SER A 248 -25.16 8.10 -11.92
C SER A 248 -24.53 8.50 -10.58
N THR A 249 -25.31 8.49 -9.49
CA THR A 249 -24.80 8.79 -8.15
C THR A 249 -23.87 7.69 -7.68
N LEU A 250 -24.20 6.41 -7.90
CA LEU A 250 -23.32 5.27 -7.57
C LEU A 250 -21.96 5.41 -8.25
N ALA A 251 -21.94 5.57 -9.58
CA ALA A 251 -20.70 5.71 -10.34
C ALA A 251 -19.88 6.92 -9.87
N THR A 252 -20.54 8.07 -9.65
CA THR A 252 -19.86 9.29 -9.20
C THR A 252 -19.22 9.09 -7.82
N VAL A 253 -19.97 8.53 -6.87
CA VAL A 253 -19.49 8.31 -5.50
C VAL A 253 -18.32 7.32 -5.50
N VAL A 254 -18.45 6.18 -6.17
CA VAL A 254 -17.38 5.17 -6.24
C VAL A 254 -16.11 5.73 -6.89
N LEU A 255 -16.23 6.41 -8.04
CA LEU A 255 -15.07 6.94 -8.77
C LEU A 255 -14.38 8.10 -8.05
N THR A 256 -15.12 8.92 -7.31
CA THR A 256 -14.55 10.10 -6.62
C THR A 256 -14.22 9.86 -5.15
N TYR A 257 -14.60 8.71 -4.58
CA TYR A 257 -14.36 8.36 -3.19
C TYR A 257 -12.90 8.46 -2.76
N PRO A 258 -11.90 7.92 -3.51
CA PRO A 258 -10.51 8.01 -3.08
C PRO A 258 -10.04 9.46 -2.91
N VAL A 259 -10.43 10.34 -3.83
CA VAL A 259 -10.06 11.76 -3.78
C VAL A 259 -10.77 12.45 -2.61
N ALA A 260 -12.06 12.18 -2.41
CA ALA A 260 -12.83 12.74 -1.32
C ALA A 260 -12.28 12.31 0.05
N PHE A 261 -11.97 11.02 0.22
CA PHE A 261 -11.38 10.45 1.43
C PHE A 261 -10.07 11.15 1.80
N TYR A 262 -9.15 11.32 0.85
CA TYR A 262 -7.87 11.99 1.11
C TYR A 262 -8.04 13.47 1.47
N LEU A 263 -8.95 14.18 0.79
CA LEU A 263 -9.22 15.59 1.06
C LEU A 263 -9.93 15.80 2.40
N ASP A 264 -10.82 14.89 2.78
CA ASP A 264 -11.54 14.92 4.05
C ASP A 264 -10.55 14.78 5.22
N LEU A 265 -9.74 13.72 5.20
CA LEU A 265 -8.70 13.48 6.21
C LEU A 265 -7.61 14.55 6.22
N SER A 266 -7.29 15.13 5.06
CA SER A 266 -6.38 16.28 5.00
C SER A 266 -6.87 17.44 5.86
N GLY A 267 -8.17 17.77 5.77
CA GLY A 267 -8.79 18.81 6.59
C GLY A 267 -8.84 18.43 8.07
N VAL A 268 -9.18 17.18 8.38
CA VAL A 268 -9.24 16.67 9.76
C VAL A 268 -7.87 16.74 10.44
N LEU A 269 -6.81 16.25 9.81
CA LEU A 269 -5.47 16.19 10.38
C LEU A 269 -4.93 17.58 10.75
N ILE A 270 -5.11 18.57 9.86
CA ILE A 270 -4.71 19.95 10.20
C ILE A 270 -5.62 20.56 11.28
N GLY A 271 -6.89 20.14 11.37
CA GLY A 271 -7.81 20.54 12.44
C GLY A 271 -7.36 20.02 13.80
N LEU A 272 -6.90 18.77 13.89
CA LEU A 272 -6.30 18.19 15.10
C LEU A 272 -5.00 18.91 15.48
N VAL A 273 -4.15 19.26 14.52
CA VAL A 273 -2.92 20.03 14.76
C VAL A 273 -3.23 21.44 15.25
N ASP A 274 -4.30 22.05 14.74
CA ASP A 274 -4.77 23.34 15.23
C ASP A 274 -5.27 23.25 16.67
N LEU A 275 -5.98 22.17 17.05
CA LEU A 275 -6.39 21.92 18.44
C LEU A 275 -5.17 21.89 19.37
N ILE A 276 -4.17 21.06 19.03
CA ILE A 276 -2.92 20.92 19.81
C ILE A 276 -2.17 22.25 19.88
N SER A 277 -2.17 23.01 18.78
CA SER A 277 -1.49 24.31 18.69
C SER A 277 -2.31 25.48 19.26
N GLY A 278 -3.52 25.25 19.76
CA GLY A 278 -4.42 26.30 20.25
C GLY A 278 -4.91 27.29 19.18
N ARG A 279 -4.92 26.91 17.89
CA ARG A 279 -5.37 27.78 16.79
C ARG A 279 -6.89 27.72 16.65
N ARG A 280 -7.53 28.89 16.70
CA ARG A 280 -9.01 29.04 16.66
C ARG A 280 -9.53 30.03 15.62
N LEU A 281 -8.63 30.68 14.86
CA LEU A 281 -8.99 31.75 13.92
C LEU A 281 -8.54 31.40 12.51
N TRP A 282 -9.51 31.35 11.59
CA TRP A 282 -9.31 31.05 10.17
C TRP A 282 -9.94 32.11 9.28
N PHE A 283 -9.68 32.03 7.98
CA PHE A 283 -10.40 32.85 7.02
C PHE A 283 -11.87 32.41 6.92
N LYS A 284 -12.76 33.39 6.78
CA LYS A 284 -14.21 33.16 6.64
C LYS A 284 -14.48 32.14 5.53
N VAL A 285 -15.27 31.13 5.86
CA VAL A 285 -15.72 30.10 4.91
C VAL A 285 -16.90 30.68 4.12
N ALA A 286 -16.92 30.46 2.81
CA ALA A 286 -18.06 30.88 2.00
C ALA A 286 -19.27 30.01 2.32
N ARG A 287 -20.44 30.64 2.39
CA ARG A 287 -21.75 29.96 2.37
C ARG A 287 -22.28 30.05 0.95
N THR A 288 -23.10 29.09 0.52
CA THR A 288 -23.76 29.24 -0.78
C THR A 288 -24.53 30.57 -0.79
N ALA A 289 -24.28 31.42 -1.80
CA ALA A 289 -25.11 32.60 -1.98
C ALA A 289 -26.53 32.08 -2.24
N HIS A 290 -27.52 32.53 -1.46
CA HIS A 290 -28.93 32.35 -1.81
C HIS A 290 -29.09 32.85 -3.24
N ALA A 291 -29.15 31.94 -4.21
CA ALA A 291 -29.73 32.27 -5.50
C ALA A 291 -31.13 32.78 -5.17
N ALA A 292 -31.43 34.01 -5.57
CA ALA A 292 -32.68 34.72 -5.30
C ALA A 292 -33.86 33.73 -5.24
N LEU A 293 -34.45 33.61 -4.04
CA LEU A 293 -35.64 32.81 -3.79
C LEU A 293 -36.75 33.32 -4.72
N ALA A 294 -36.98 32.62 -5.83
CA ALA A 294 -38.28 32.67 -6.48
C ALA A 294 -39.30 32.13 -5.47
N ALA A 295 -40.35 32.91 -5.19
CA ALA A 295 -41.36 32.61 -4.18
C ALA A 295 -41.90 31.16 -4.32
N PRO A 296 -42.12 30.45 -3.20
CA PRO A 296 -42.63 29.08 -3.25
C PRO A 296 -44.05 29.06 -3.81
N ARG A 297 -44.30 28.22 -4.83
CA ARG A 297 -45.67 27.89 -5.26
C ARG A 297 -46.27 26.97 -4.20
N LEU A 298 -47.33 27.43 -3.54
CA LEU A 298 -48.17 26.61 -2.66
C LEU A 298 -48.67 25.36 -3.42
N GLY A 299 -48.36 24.17 -2.92
CA GLY A 299 -48.98 22.92 -3.38
C GLY A 299 -48.07 21.70 -3.60
N ALA A 300 -46.75 21.78 -3.38
CA ALA A 300 -45.88 20.61 -3.54
C ALA A 300 -45.77 19.82 -2.21
N ALA A 301 -46.03 18.52 -2.29
CA ALA A 301 -46.04 17.58 -1.17
C ALA A 301 -44.73 17.54 -0.35
N LEU A 302 -44.87 17.18 0.92
CA LEU A 302 -43.86 17.03 1.98
C LEU A 302 -42.83 15.92 1.69
N VAL A 303 -41.93 16.15 0.73
CA VAL A 303 -40.64 15.47 0.65
C VAL A 303 -39.58 16.53 0.31
N PRO A 304 -38.54 16.74 1.14
CA PRO A 304 -37.54 17.74 0.85
C PRO A 304 -36.75 17.36 -0.40
N THR A 305 -36.80 18.26 -1.38
CA THR A 305 -36.00 18.19 -2.59
C THR A 305 -34.53 18.48 -2.28
N VAL A 306 -33.65 17.48 -2.35
CA VAL A 306 -32.22 17.72 -2.57
C VAL A 306 -32.02 18.06 -4.04
N SER A 307 -31.88 19.35 -4.34
CA SER A 307 -31.65 19.88 -5.68
C SER A 307 -30.29 19.42 -6.23
N ILE A 308 -30.25 18.27 -6.92
CA ILE A 308 -29.18 17.97 -7.87
C ILE A 308 -29.39 18.90 -9.08
N ARG A 309 -28.88 20.13 -8.99
CA ARG A 309 -28.95 21.14 -10.06
C ARG A 309 -28.43 20.56 -11.39
N GLN A 310 -28.96 21.06 -12.50
CA GLN A 310 -28.67 20.71 -13.90
C GLN A 310 -27.18 20.70 -14.36
N SER A 311 -26.19 20.88 -13.47
CA SER A 311 -24.75 20.91 -13.79
C SER A 311 -24.05 19.54 -13.92
N TRP A 312 -24.78 18.43 -13.78
CA TRP A 312 -24.19 17.08 -13.62
C TRP A 312 -24.39 16.12 -14.81
N ARG A 313 -24.65 16.64 -16.02
CA ARG A 313 -24.49 15.80 -17.22
C ARG A 313 -23.05 15.26 -17.23
N PRO A 314 -22.79 13.96 -17.43
CA PRO A 314 -21.43 13.39 -17.48
C PRO A 314 -20.51 14.17 -18.42
N ALA A 315 -21.06 14.64 -19.55
CA ALA A 315 -20.38 15.53 -20.48
C ALA A 315 -19.95 16.87 -19.86
N ALA A 316 -20.73 17.47 -18.96
CA ALA A 316 -20.39 18.73 -18.29
C ALA A 316 -19.37 18.54 -17.15
N VAL A 317 -19.37 17.40 -16.46
CA VAL A 317 -18.37 17.05 -15.44
C VAL A 317 -17.05 16.69 -16.10
N ALA A 318 -17.06 15.87 -17.16
CA ALA A 318 -15.89 15.61 -17.99
C ALA A 318 -15.37 16.90 -18.62
N TRP A 319 -16.25 17.74 -19.18
CA TRP A 319 -15.87 19.03 -19.75
C TRP A 319 -15.33 20.01 -18.71
N ARG A 320 -15.84 20.04 -17.46
CA ARG A 320 -15.33 20.92 -16.39
C ARG A 320 -14.05 20.40 -15.75
N ALA A 321 -13.89 19.08 -15.61
CA ALA A 321 -12.63 18.46 -15.19
C ALA A 321 -11.56 18.67 -16.26
N MET A 322 -11.89 18.47 -17.54
CA MET A 322 -11.03 18.81 -18.66
C MET A 322 -10.75 20.31 -18.72
N LYS A 323 -11.76 21.19 -18.58
CA LYS A 323 -11.55 22.66 -18.54
C LYS A 323 -10.76 23.13 -17.32
N GLY A 324 -10.84 22.48 -16.15
CA GLY A 324 -10.00 22.82 -15.00
C GLY A 324 -8.52 22.51 -15.25
N VAL A 325 -8.27 21.47 -16.04
CA VAL A 325 -6.93 21.07 -16.51
C VAL A 325 -6.49 21.87 -17.76
N TRP A 326 -7.43 22.28 -18.63
CA TRP A 326 -7.18 22.96 -19.92
C TRP A 326 -7.32 24.49 -19.91
N MET A 327 -8.08 25.09 -18.97
CA MET A 327 -8.24 26.57 -18.89
C MET A 327 -7.14 27.25 -18.09
N SER A 328 -6.25 26.50 -17.45
CA SER A 328 -4.85 26.92 -17.37
C SER A 328 -4.19 26.60 -18.71
N ARG A 329 -4.52 27.35 -19.78
CA ARG A 329 -3.59 27.42 -20.93
C ARG A 329 -2.25 27.84 -20.34
N PRO A 330 -1.21 26.99 -20.37
CA PRO A 330 0.08 27.39 -19.86
C PRO A 330 0.52 28.56 -20.73
N ARG A 331 0.66 29.74 -20.14
CA ARG A 331 1.63 30.67 -20.69
C ARG A 331 2.96 29.96 -20.48
N LEU A 332 3.46 29.28 -21.51
CA LEU A 332 4.74 28.55 -21.53
C LEU A 332 5.92 29.42 -21.05
N ALA A 333 5.72 30.73 -20.96
CA ALA A 333 6.66 31.73 -20.45
C ALA A 333 6.69 31.90 -18.91
N ASP A 334 5.76 31.34 -18.11
CA ASP A 334 5.84 31.47 -16.63
C ASP A 334 6.69 30.33 -16.02
N PRO A 335 7.88 30.61 -15.44
CA PRO A 335 8.77 29.62 -14.82
C PRO A 335 8.10 28.80 -13.71
N ARG A 336 7.05 29.33 -13.08
CA ARG A 336 6.30 28.64 -12.02
C ARG A 336 5.49 27.46 -12.55
N THR A 337 5.14 27.47 -13.84
CA THR A 337 4.43 26.39 -14.53
C THR A 337 5.37 25.21 -14.80
N TRP A 338 6.64 25.51 -15.14
CA TRP A 338 7.71 24.53 -15.27
C TRP A 338 8.03 23.86 -13.93
N LEU A 339 7.99 24.58 -12.81
CA LEU A 339 8.13 23.94 -11.49
C LEU A 339 6.96 23.00 -11.14
N ARG A 340 5.73 23.29 -11.60
CA ARG A 340 4.53 22.49 -11.28
C ARG A 340 4.49 21.14 -12.02
N TRP A 341 4.99 21.09 -13.25
CA TRP A 341 5.00 19.87 -14.07
C TRP A 341 6.39 19.26 -14.29
N GLY A 342 7.42 20.08 -14.26
CA GLY A 342 8.81 19.67 -14.43
C GLY A 342 9.30 18.80 -13.28
N VAL A 343 8.85 19.03 -12.05
CA VAL A 343 9.22 18.18 -10.91
C VAL A 343 8.62 16.76 -11.03
N PRO A 344 7.32 16.58 -11.29
CA PRO A 344 6.75 15.26 -11.62
C PRO A 344 7.41 14.59 -12.83
N LEU A 345 7.68 15.35 -13.90
CA LEU A 345 8.29 14.81 -15.12
C LEU A 345 9.75 14.40 -14.91
N LEU A 346 10.53 15.17 -14.15
CA LEU A 346 11.90 14.83 -13.76
C LEU A 346 11.92 13.62 -12.81
N ALA A 347 10.95 13.53 -11.90
CA ALA A 347 10.78 12.35 -11.06
C ALA A 347 10.46 11.11 -11.90
N LEU A 348 9.53 11.22 -12.87
CA LEU A 348 9.20 10.14 -13.81
C LEU A 348 10.40 9.75 -14.69
N ALA A 349 11.15 10.74 -15.18
CA ALA A 349 12.37 10.50 -15.97
C ALA A 349 13.47 9.84 -15.13
N GLY A 350 13.64 10.26 -13.87
CA GLY A 350 14.57 9.65 -12.92
C GLY A 350 14.19 8.23 -12.54
N LEU A 351 12.89 7.97 -12.33
CA LEU A 351 12.34 6.62 -12.13
C LEU A 351 12.58 5.74 -13.36
N TRP A 352 12.38 6.28 -14.56
CA TRP A 352 12.61 5.56 -15.81
C TRP A 352 14.09 5.29 -16.11
N GLY A 353 14.97 6.25 -15.80
CA GLY A 353 16.42 6.07 -15.90
C GLY A 353 16.95 5.02 -14.93
N TRP A 354 16.47 5.03 -13.69
CA TRP A 354 16.79 4.01 -12.69
C TRP A 354 16.28 2.61 -13.10
N ALA A 355 15.04 2.52 -13.60
CA ALA A 355 14.47 1.28 -14.12
C ALA A 355 15.28 0.64 -15.27
N ARG A 356 16.06 1.44 -16.01
CA ARG A 356 16.95 0.94 -17.07
C ARG A 356 18.27 0.41 -16.55
N SER A 357 18.84 0.98 -15.48
CA SER A 357 20.11 0.50 -14.90
C SER A 357 19.98 -0.83 -14.16
N THR A 358 18.75 -1.26 -13.84
CA THR A 358 18.43 -2.54 -13.19
C THR A 358 18.11 -3.67 -14.17
N ARG A 359 18.37 -3.49 -15.46
CA ARG A 359 18.16 -4.52 -16.49
C ARG A 359 19.45 -5.30 -16.72
N LEU A 360 19.40 -6.63 -16.64
CA LEU A 360 20.49 -7.51 -17.06
C LEU A 360 20.24 -7.96 -18.50
N PRO A 361 21.25 -8.00 -19.37
CA PRO A 361 21.08 -8.57 -20.69
C PRO A 361 20.78 -10.07 -20.55
N GLN A 362 19.72 -10.55 -21.19
CA GLN A 362 19.46 -11.97 -21.36
C GLN A 362 20.18 -12.44 -22.63
N VAL A 363 20.89 -13.56 -22.53
CA VAL A 363 21.34 -14.30 -23.70
C VAL A 363 20.30 -15.38 -23.95
N VAL A 364 19.76 -15.42 -25.17
CA VAL A 364 18.91 -16.54 -25.60
C VAL A 364 19.84 -17.71 -25.86
N ALA A 365 19.60 -18.82 -25.17
CA ALA A 365 20.34 -20.06 -25.30
C ALA A 365 19.41 -21.17 -25.74
N ASP A 366 19.91 -22.06 -26.60
CA ASP A 366 19.21 -23.29 -26.92
C ASP A 366 19.18 -24.18 -25.67
N CYS A 367 18.04 -24.83 -25.43
CA CYS A 367 17.90 -25.72 -24.31
C CYS A 367 17.09 -26.97 -24.64
N GLN A 368 17.40 -28.05 -23.94
CA GLN A 368 16.80 -29.37 -24.10
C GLN A 368 16.30 -29.87 -22.74
N PRO A 369 14.97 -30.03 -22.56
CA PRO A 369 14.42 -30.72 -21.41
C PRO A 369 14.92 -32.16 -21.34
N LEU A 370 15.26 -32.62 -20.13
CA LEU A 370 15.63 -33.99 -19.87
C LEU A 370 14.49 -34.75 -19.17
N GLU A 371 14.65 -36.06 -19.02
CA GLU A 371 13.67 -36.92 -18.35
C GLU A 371 13.54 -36.52 -16.87
N HIS A 372 12.30 -36.28 -16.43
CA HIS A 372 11.93 -35.86 -15.07
C HIS A 372 10.82 -36.76 -14.53
N ASP A 373 10.62 -36.79 -13.21
CA ASP A 373 9.49 -37.54 -12.65
C ASP A 373 8.18 -36.75 -12.72
N ASP A 374 7.07 -37.47 -12.70
CA ASP A 374 5.70 -36.95 -12.82
C ASP A 374 4.98 -36.81 -11.47
N TYR A 375 5.73 -36.75 -10.36
CA TYR A 375 5.14 -36.58 -9.02
C TYR A 375 4.49 -35.19 -8.87
N PRO A 376 3.43 -35.05 -8.03
CA PRO A 376 2.68 -33.79 -7.86
C PRO A 376 3.50 -32.59 -7.39
N TRP A 377 4.71 -32.83 -6.90
CA TRP A 377 5.61 -31.84 -6.32
C TRP A 377 6.77 -31.50 -7.26
N ILE A 378 6.98 -32.27 -8.32
CA ILE A 378 7.95 -31.89 -9.36
C ILE A 378 7.22 -30.98 -10.34
N ALA A 379 7.86 -29.87 -10.73
CA ALA A 379 7.23 -28.89 -11.60
C ALA A 379 6.92 -29.55 -12.95
N ALA A 380 5.63 -29.73 -13.23
CA ALA A 380 5.19 -30.42 -14.43
C ALA A 380 5.49 -29.57 -15.68
N LEU A 381 6.06 -30.21 -16.70
CA LEU A 381 6.52 -29.51 -17.90
C LEU A 381 5.38 -28.84 -18.68
N ASP A 382 4.16 -29.37 -18.59
CA ASP A 382 2.93 -28.83 -19.20
C ASP A 382 2.46 -27.54 -18.53
N LEU A 383 2.63 -27.39 -17.21
CA LEU A 383 2.44 -26.13 -16.47
C LEU A 383 3.52 -25.09 -16.84
N LEU A 384 4.72 -25.53 -17.22
CA LEU A 384 5.85 -24.68 -17.61
C LEU A 384 5.82 -24.30 -19.11
N GLY A 385 5.25 -25.14 -19.97
CA GLY A 385 5.11 -24.92 -21.43
C GLY A 385 4.17 -23.76 -21.81
N GLY A 386 3.33 -23.28 -20.88
CA GLY A 386 2.61 -22.01 -21.05
C GLY A 386 3.49 -20.76 -20.92
N HIS A 387 4.71 -20.91 -20.40
CA HIS A 387 5.64 -19.83 -20.05
C HIS A 387 6.93 -19.81 -20.87
N GLY A 388 7.05 -20.64 -21.92
CA GLY A 388 8.23 -20.67 -22.81
C GLY A 388 9.40 -21.49 -22.26
N TYR A 389 9.12 -22.53 -21.47
CA TYR A 389 10.13 -23.44 -20.93
C TYR A 389 10.69 -24.34 -22.03
N CYS A 390 11.79 -23.91 -22.65
CA CYS A 390 12.46 -24.60 -23.76
C CYS A 390 11.57 -24.92 -24.98
N ASP A 391 10.50 -24.15 -25.20
CA ASP A 391 9.64 -24.34 -26.37
C ASP A 391 10.37 -24.00 -27.67
N ALA A 392 10.33 -24.96 -28.60
CA ALA A 392 10.93 -24.87 -29.93
C ALA A 392 10.17 -23.87 -30.82
N ALA A 393 10.60 -22.60 -30.81
CA ALA A 393 10.80 -21.78 -32.01
C ALA A 393 11.30 -20.37 -31.59
N PRO A 394 12.40 -19.86 -32.18
CA PRO A 394 12.81 -18.49 -31.95
C PRO A 394 11.87 -17.54 -32.72
N ARG A 395 10.76 -17.15 -32.10
CA ARG A 395 10.19 -15.84 -32.45
C ARG A 395 11.17 -14.82 -31.91
N GLN A 396 12.04 -14.29 -32.77
CA GLN A 396 13.06 -13.30 -32.40
C GLN A 396 12.50 -12.33 -31.36
N PRO A 397 12.95 -12.41 -30.09
CA PRO A 397 12.54 -11.40 -29.16
C PRO A 397 13.61 -10.31 -29.22
N ALA A 398 13.18 -9.08 -29.49
CA ALA A 398 13.97 -7.89 -29.24
C ALA A 398 14.69 -8.02 -27.90
N ALA A 399 15.96 -7.57 -27.82
CA ALA A 399 16.83 -7.59 -26.65
C ALA A 399 16.07 -7.89 -25.34
N GLN A 400 16.03 -9.18 -24.96
CA GLN A 400 15.40 -9.59 -23.72
C GLN A 400 16.31 -9.12 -22.60
N TRP A 401 15.79 -8.26 -21.74
CA TRP A 401 16.48 -7.88 -20.53
C TRP A 401 15.85 -8.68 -19.40
N THR A 402 16.62 -9.51 -18.70
CA THR A 402 16.15 -10.09 -17.45
C THR A 402 16.08 -8.98 -16.40
N ARG A 403 15.06 -9.03 -15.55
CA ARG A 403 14.93 -8.10 -14.45
C ARG A 403 16.00 -8.47 -13.44
N ARG A 404 16.94 -7.57 -13.15
CA ARG A 404 17.54 -7.52 -11.82
C ARG A 404 16.42 -7.06 -10.90
N ALA A 405 15.48 -7.94 -10.57
CA ALA A 405 14.35 -7.63 -9.73
C ALA A 405 14.88 -7.52 -8.29
N GLY A 406 15.16 -6.30 -7.86
CA GLY A 406 15.60 -6.00 -6.50
C GLY A 406 16.90 -5.20 -6.45
N ARG A 407 16.99 -4.32 -5.45
CA ARG A 407 18.27 -3.78 -4.99
C ARG A 407 18.89 -4.87 -4.14
N PHE A 408 19.87 -5.59 -4.69
CA PHE A 408 20.66 -6.54 -3.93
C PHE A 408 21.76 -5.77 -3.20
N GLU A 409 21.77 -5.89 -1.88
CA GLU A 409 22.91 -5.49 -1.08
C GLU A 409 23.81 -6.72 -0.90
N LEU A 410 25.12 -6.51 -0.93
CA LEU A 410 26.06 -7.61 -0.75
C LEU A 410 25.90 -8.14 0.69
N ALA A 411 25.28 -9.31 0.83
CA ALA A 411 25.14 -9.96 2.13
C ALA A 411 26.50 -10.44 2.63
N TRP A 412 27.24 -11.14 1.77
CA TRP A 412 28.62 -11.55 2.00
C TRP A 412 29.27 -11.95 0.67
N ARG A 413 30.61 -12.04 0.68
CA ARG A 413 31.44 -12.54 -0.41
C ARG A 413 32.58 -13.35 0.19
N ASP A 414 32.97 -14.41 -0.49
CA ASP A 414 34.16 -15.19 -0.18
C ASP A 414 34.95 -15.41 -1.48
N ASP A 415 36.27 -15.20 -1.43
CA ASP A 415 37.17 -15.46 -2.56
C ASP A 415 37.71 -16.90 -2.57
N LEU A 416 37.46 -17.64 -1.49
CA LEU A 416 37.87 -19.02 -1.26
C LEU A 416 39.38 -19.25 -1.42
N THR A 417 40.19 -18.22 -1.15
CA THR A 417 41.66 -18.35 -1.08
C THR A 417 42.11 -19.16 0.14
N ALA A 418 41.25 -19.24 1.16
CA ALA A 418 41.32 -20.15 2.30
C ALA A 418 39.91 -20.67 2.62
N VAL A 419 39.81 -21.84 3.27
CA VAL A 419 38.54 -22.33 3.80
C VAL A 419 38.33 -21.73 5.18
N ASP A 420 37.41 -20.77 5.31
CA ASP A 420 36.99 -20.21 6.60
C ASP A 420 36.20 -21.25 7.40
N PRO A 421 36.75 -21.81 8.50
CA PRO A 421 36.06 -22.81 9.29
C PRO A 421 34.87 -22.24 10.06
N ALA A 422 34.66 -20.92 10.12
CA ALA A 422 33.44 -20.35 10.66
C ALA A 422 32.26 -20.47 9.68
N ARG A 423 32.54 -20.56 8.37
CA ARG A 423 31.53 -20.50 7.30
C ARG A 423 31.35 -21.79 6.54
N TRP A 424 32.41 -22.57 6.34
CA TRP A 424 32.41 -23.73 5.47
C TRP A 424 32.74 -25.02 6.23
N ASP A 425 32.01 -26.07 5.89
CA ASP A 425 32.37 -27.45 6.19
C ASP A 425 33.01 -28.08 4.96
N THR A 426 34.12 -28.80 5.16
CA THR A 426 34.67 -29.71 4.15
C THR A 426 34.06 -31.08 4.33
N LEU A 427 33.42 -31.60 3.30
CA LEU A 427 32.62 -32.82 3.42
C LEU A 427 33.49 -34.09 3.43
N SER A 428 32.99 -35.12 4.10
CA SER A 428 33.66 -36.42 4.26
C SER A 428 32.70 -37.60 4.08
N ASP A 429 31.69 -37.43 3.24
CA ASP A 429 30.61 -38.37 2.97
C ASP A 429 30.54 -38.76 1.48
N THR A 430 29.55 -39.56 1.12
CA THR A 430 29.27 -39.99 -0.26
C THR A 430 27.79 -40.34 -0.37
N PHE A 431 27.33 -40.67 -1.58
CA PHE A 431 25.96 -41.10 -1.87
C PHE A 431 25.98 -42.27 -2.87
N ASP A 432 24.86 -42.99 -2.98
CA ASP A 432 24.78 -44.29 -3.66
C ASP A 432 25.34 -44.25 -5.08
N CYS A 433 24.88 -43.29 -5.89
CA CYS A 433 25.27 -43.15 -7.29
C CYS A 433 26.66 -42.51 -7.49
N ASN A 434 27.30 -41.98 -6.44
CA ASN A 434 28.63 -41.39 -6.55
C ASN A 434 29.70 -42.48 -6.56
N LEU A 435 30.63 -42.43 -7.51
CA LEU A 435 31.80 -43.32 -7.51
C LEU A 435 32.96 -42.77 -6.68
N ALA A 436 32.85 -41.53 -6.20
CA ALA A 436 33.84 -40.88 -5.35
C ALA A 436 33.37 -40.75 -3.89
N HIS A 437 34.32 -40.82 -2.97
CA HIS A 437 34.12 -40.43 -1.58
C HIS A 437 34.65 -39.00 -1.36
N PHE A 438 33.88 -38.12 -0.75
CA PHE A 438 34.37 -36.76 -0.44
C PHE A 438 35.43 -36.81 0.66
N ARG A 439 36.48 -36.00 0.52
CA ARG A 439 37.56 -35.90 1.51
C ARG A 439 37.99 -34.45 1.71
N PRO A 440 38.21 -34.01 2.96
CA PRO A 440 38.83 -32.72 3.23
C PRO A 440 40.20 -32.53 2.52
N ALA A 441 40.98 -33.60 2.36
CA ALA A 441 42.27 -33.57 1.65
C ALA A 441 42.17 -33.25 0.15
N ASN A 442 40.99 -33.41 -0.44
CA ASN A 442 40.70 -33.09 -1.83
C ASN A 442 40.16 -31.66 -1.98
N VAL A 443 40.00 -30.91 -0.89
CA VAL A 443 39.68 -29.48 -0.88
C VAL A 443 41.00 -28.71 -0.72
N ARG A 444 41.45 -28.05 -1.80
CA ARG A 444 42.79 -27.46 -1.89
C ARG A 444 42.69 -25.94 -2.15
N PRO A 445 42.78 -25.10 -1.11
CA PRO A 445 42.78 -23.65 -1.28
C PRO A 445 44.04 -23.18 -1.99
N GLY A 446 43.94 -22.06 -2.71
CA GLY A 446 45.05 -21.48 -3.44
C GLY A 446 44.81 -20.01 -3.79
N PRO A 447 45.82 -19.33 -4.38
CA PRO A 447 45.77 -17.90 -4.67
C PRO A 447 44.71 -17.50 -5.72
N GLN A 448 44.17 -18.46 -6.47
CA GLN A 448 43.12 -18.25 -7.47
C GLN A 448 41.75 -18.73 -6.99
N GLY A 449 41.62 -19.05 -5.70
CA GLY A 449 40.44 -19.65 -5.09
C GLY A 449 40.63 -21.13 -4.76
N LEU A 450 39.51 -21.85 -4.67
CA LEU A 450 39.46 -23.23 -4.18
C LEU A 450 39.51 -24.25 -5.33
N THR A 451 40.36 -25.26 -5.19
CA THR A 451 40.35 -26.44 -6.06
C THR A 451 39.68 -27.62 -5.36
N LEU A 452 38.61 -28.14 -5.96
CA LEU A 452 38.00 -29.42 -5.58
C LEU A 452 38.58 -30.53 -6.47
N ALA A 453 39.51 -31.31 -5.92
CA ALA A 453 40.27 -32.29 -6.69
C ALA A 453 39.56 -33.64 -6.74
N LEU A 454 39.39 -34.21 -7.94
CA LEU A 454 39.05 -35.61 -8.14
C LEU A 454 40.34 -36.42 -8.34
N THR A 455 40.54 -37.47 -7.54
CA THR A 455 41.71 -38.36 -7.63
C THR A 455 41.27 -39.82 -7.66
N ALA A 456 42.06 -40.68 -8.32
CA ALA A 456 41.87 -42.13 -8.35
C ALA A 456 42.43 -42.78 -7.07
N ASP A 457 42.04 -42.23 -5.92
CA ASP A 457 42.39 -42.73 -4.60
C ASP A 457 41.16 -43.45 -4.03
N ALA A 458 41.21 -44.77 -3.95
CA ALA A 458 40.09 -45.56 -3.44
C ALA A 458 39.88 -45.32 -1.93
N VAL A 459 38.62 -45.18 -1.52
CA VAL A 459 38.20 -44.95 -0.14
C VAL A 459 36.98 -45.82 0.15
N GLY A 460 37.15 -46.81 1.01
CA GLY A 460 36.11 -47.81 1.24
C GLY A 460 35.76 -48.54 -0.07
N GLU A 461 34.48 -48.54 -0.42
CA GLU A 461 33.97 -49.17 -1.66
C GLU A 461 34.02 -48.24 -2.89
N LYS A 462 34.39 -46.96 -2.71
CA LYS A 462 34.40 -45.96 -3.78
C LYS A 462 35.79 -45.92 -4.43
N ALA A 463 35.82 -46.01 -5.76
CA ALA A 463 37.06 -46.10 -6.54
C ALA A 463 37.84 -44.77 -6.64
N TYR A 464 37.19 -43.65 -6.30
CA TYR A 464 37.76 -42.32 -6.40
C TYR A 464 37.58 -41.54 -5.09
N SER A 465 38.31 -40.45 -4.93
CA SER A 465 38.02 -39.44 -3.91
C SER A 465 37.89 -38.05 -4.52
N ALA A 466 37.02 -37.22 -3.96
CA ALA A 466 36.68 -35.90 -4.48
C ALA A 466 36.64 -34.83 -3.37
N GLY A 467 36.69 -33.56 -3.75
CA GLY A 467 36.50 -32.44 -2.84
C GLY A 467 35.06 -31.93 -2.87
N SER A 468 34.49 -31.58 -1.72
CA SER A 468 33.21 -30.88 -1.61
C SER A 468 33.20 -29.99 -0.37
N ILE A 469 32.51 -28.85 -0.46
CA ILE A 469 32.30 -27.92 0.66
C ILE A 469 30.83 -27.50 0.73
N ALA A 470 30.34 -27.22 1.93
CA ALA A 470 29.00 -26.70 2.16
C ALA A 470 29.03 -25.57 3.20
N THR A 471 28.06 -24.65 3.14
CA THR A 471 27.93 -23.62 4.19
C THR A 471 27.53 -24.26 5.52
N LYS A 472 28.11 -23.77 6.61
CA LYS A 472 27.84 -24.26 7.97
C LYS A 472 26.40 -24.01 8.40
N GLY A 473 25.87 -24.97 9.15
CA GLY A 473 24.80 -24.71 10.12
C GLY A 473 23.37 -24.70 9.62
N GLY A 474 23.02 -25.29 8.47
CA GLY A 474 21.62 -25.42 8.06
C GLY A 474 20.86 -24.08 8.06
N TRP A 475 19.72 -23.98 8.78
CA TRP A 475 18.85 -22.78 8.92
C TRP A 475 19.43 -21.61 9.73
N THR A 476 20.76 -21.48 9.85
CA THR A 476 21.44 -20.42 10.63
C THR A 476 21.85 -19.24 9.74
N ASP A 477 22.66 -18.31 10.28
CA ASP A 477 23.13 -17.06 9.65
C ASP A 477 23.83 -17.22 8.28
N HIS A 478 24.11 -18.45 7.85
CA HIS A 478 24.74 -18.77 6.56
C HIS A 478 23.73 -19.28 5.50
N ALA A 479 22.47 -19.50 5.87
CA ALA A 479 21.42 -19.88 4.93
C ALA A 479 21.09 -18.72 3.97
N VAL A 480 20.95 -19.04 2.69
CA VAL A 480 20.44 -18.10 1.68
C VAL A 480 19.00 -18.49 1.37
N HIS A 481 18.03 -17.70 1.86
CA HIS A 481 16.61 -17.95 1.59
C HIS A 481 16.17 -17.36 0.26
N PHE A 482 16.33 -16.04 0.12
CA PHE A 482 15.98 -15.28 -1.08
C PHE A 482 17.15 -14.37 -1.41
N GLY A 483 17.45 -14.23 -2.70
CA GLY A 483 18.51 -13.34 -3.12
C GLY A 483 19.15 -13.77 -4.42
N ARG A 484 20.39 -13.33 -4.60
CA ARG A 484 21.23 -13.66 -5.75
C ARG A 484 22.48 -14.35 -5.25
N VAL A 485 22.71 -15.56 -5.74
CA VAL A 485 23.94 -16.32 -5.52
C VAL A 485 24.73 -16.29 -6.81
N GLU A 486 26.00 -15.92 -6.72
CA GLU A 486 26.91 -15.85 -7.87
C GLU A 486 28.20 -16.57 -7.52
N ALA A 487 28.71 -17.37 -8.46
CA ALA A 487 30.02 -17.99 -8.35
C ALA A 487 30.80 -17.79 -9.65
N THR A 488 32.12 -17.68 -9.52
CA THR A 488 33.04 -17.80 -10.65
C THR A 488 33.75 -19.13 -10.51
N LEU A 489 33.52 -20.06 -11.44
CA LEU A 489 34.07 -21.40 -11.38
C LEU A 489 34.56 -21.85 -12.76
N LYS A 490 35.45 -22.84 -12.79
CA LYS A 490 35.91 -23.52 -13.99
C LYS A 490 35.60 -25.01 -13.86
N PRO A 491 34.67 -25.57 -14.67
CA PRO A 491 34.26 -26.96 -14.52
C PRO A 491 35.37 -27.93 -14.98
N ALA A 492 35.42 -29.10 -14.35
CA ALA A 492 36.32 -30.17 -14.77
C ALA A 492 35.79 -30.88 -16.02
N ARG A 493 36.67 -31.17 -16.98
CA ARG A 493 36.35 -31.93 -18.19
C ARG A 493 36.75 -33.39 -18.01
N GLY A 494 35.82 -34.29 -18.31
CA GLY A 494 36.04 -35.74 -18.32
C GLY A 494 34.72 -36.52 -18.32
N PRO A 495 34.67 -37.68 -19.00
CA PRO A 495 33.50 -38.56 -18.93
C PRO A 495 33.18 -38.97 -17.49
N GLY A 496 31.92 -38.94 -17.10
CA GLY A 496 31.46 -39.33 -15.76
C GLY A 496 31.75 -38.32 -14.65
N ILE A 497 32.31 -37.14 -14.97
CA ILE A 497 32.56 -36.07 -13.99
C ILE A 497 31.39 -35.08 -13.99
N ILE A 498 30.98 -34.63 -12.79
CA ILE A 498 30.05 -33.52 -12.60
C ILE A 498 30.74 -32.46 -11.75
N THR A 499 30.68 -31.19 -12.18
CA THR A 499 31.03 -30.04 -11.35
C THR A 499 29.75 -29.30 -11.01
N ALA A 500 29.36 -29.29 -9.74
CA ALA A 500 28.08 -28.74 -9.30
C ALA A 500 28.26 -27.54 -8.37
N LEU A 501 27.37 -26.55 -8.54
CA LEU A 501 27.03 -25.55 -7.54
C LEU A 501 25.52 -25.68 -7.31
N PHE A 502 25.09 -25.87 -6.08
CA PHE A 502 23.67 -26.06 -5.79
C PHE A 502 23.29 -25.42 -4.46
N LEU A 503 22.01 -25.07 -4.33
CA LEU A 503 21.40 -24.61 -3.10
C LEU A 503 20.48 -25.71 -2.61
N TYR A 504 20.64 -26.12 -1.36
CA TYR A 504 19.99 -27.32 -0.86
C TYR A 504 19.38 -27.14 0.52
N ARG A 505 18.21 -27.75 0.68
CA ARG A 505 17.51 -27.96 1.94
C ARG A 505 16.87 -29.35 1.89
N PHE A 506 16.95 -30.08 3.00
CA PHE A 506 16.42 -31.45 3.06
C PHE A 506 14.93 -31.56 3.45
N ASP A 507 14.40 -30.80 4.42
CA ASP A 507 13.03 -30.99 4.92
C ASP A 507 12.13 -29.74 4.83
N PRO A 508 11.19 -29.69 3.87
CA PRO A 508 11.10 -30.60 2.72
C PRO A 508 12.23 -30.36 1.71
N TRP A 509 12.46 -31.35 0.83
CA TRP A 509 13.54 -31.30 -0.14
C TRP A 509 13.29 -30.19 -1.16
N GLN A 510 14.17 -29.19 -1.11
CA GLN A 510 14.20 -28.07 -2.03
C GLN A 510 15.63 -27.89 -2.51
N GLU A 511 15.82 -27.90 -3.81
CA GLU A 511 17.15 -27.85 -4.42
C GLU A 511 17.13 -27.07 -5.73
N ILE A 512 18.16 -26.27 -5.94
CA ILE A 512 18.40 -25.53 -7.18
C ILE A 512 19.82 -25.85 -7.63
N ASP A 513 19.93 -26.45 -8.81
CA ASP A 513 21.17 -27.03 -9.32
C ASP A 513 21.74 -26.25 -10.50
N LEU A 514 23.05 -26.05 -10.47
CA LEU A 514 23.87 -25.57 -11.59
C LEU A 514 25.00 -26.58 -11.80
N GLU A 515 24.86 -27.44 -12.80
CA GLU A 515 25.72 -28.60 -12.98
C GLU A 515 26.39 -28.62 -14.35
N PHE A 516 27.71 -28.73 -14.37
CA PHE A 516 28.47 -28.95 -15.59
C PHE A 516 28.78 -30.42 -15.76
N LEU A 517 28.28 -30.99 -16.87
CA LEU A 517 28.56 -32.37 -17.24
C LEU A 517 29.93 -32.41 -17.89
N GLY A 518 30.91 -33.03 -17.25
CA GLY A 518 32.31 -33.04 -17.73
C GLY A 518 32.50 -33.67 -19.12
N ARG A 519 31.54 -34.45 -19.60
CA ARG A 519 31.51 -34.96 -20.99
C ARG A 519 31.39 -33.84 -22.03
N ASP A 520 30.72 -32.74 -21.69
CA ASP A 520 30.49 -31.59 -22.56
C ASP A 520 30.35 -30.32 -21.72
N THR A 521 31.48 -29.63 -21.51
CA THR A 521 31.54 -28.40 -20.71
C THR A 521 31.14 -27.15 -21.51
N THR A 522 30.64 -27.28 -22.74
CA THR A 522 29.99 -26.15 -23.45
C THR A 522 28.53 -26.01 -23.06
N LYS A 523 28.02 -26.91 -22.22
CA LYS A 523 26.64 -26.92 -21.73
C LYS A 523 26.61 -26.92 -20.21
N ILE A 524 25.51 -26.43 -19.67
CA ILE A 524 25.16 -26.52 -18.25
C ILE A 524 23.81 -27.20 -18.10
N MET A 525 23.68 -28.07 -17.12
CA MET A 525 22.40 -28.63 -16.70
C MET A 525 21.89 -27.83 -15.51
N LEU A 526 20.69 -27.29 -15.66
CA LEU A 526 19.96 -26.61 -14.60
C LEU A 526 18.86 -27.53 -14.14
N ASN A 527 18.64 -27.64 -12.83
CA ASN A 527 17.62 -28.51 -12.28
C ASN A 527 17.00 -27.90 -11.02
N VAL A 528 15.76 -28.28 -10.74
CA VAL A 528 15.01 -27.83 -9.56
C VAL A 528 14.26 -29.01 -8.97
N TYR A 529 14.45 -29.22 -7.66
CA TYR A 529 13.56 -30.02 -6.83
C TYR A 529 12.75 -29.08 -5.94
N TYR A 530 11.43 -29.22 -5.93
CA TYR A 530 10.57 -28.32 -5.18
C TYR A 530 9.44 -29.05 -4.46
N ASN A 531 9.64 -29.42 -3.21
CA ASN A 531 8.54 -29.86 -2.38
C ASN A 531 7.89 -28.66 -1.64
N PRO A 532 6.58 -28.41 -1.81
CA PRO A 532 5.88 -27.26 -1.21
C PRO A 532 5.50 -27.46 0.26
N GLY A 533 5.98 -28.52 0.92
CA GLY A 533 5.71 -28.76 2.34
C GLY A 533 6.17 -27.62 3.26
N GLU A 534 5.57 -27.57 4.44
CA GLU A 534 6.04 -26.68 5.53
C GLU A 534 7.38 -27.18 6.09
N PRO A 535 8.21 -26.31 6.70
CA PRO A 535 9.47 -26.72 7.29
C PRO A 535 9.37 -27.92 8.24
N GLY A 536 10.21 -28.93 8.00
CA GLY A 536 10.19 -30.19 8.74
C GLY A 536 9.30 -31.28 8.13
N ALA A 537 8.63 -31.02 7.01
CA ALA A 537 7.90 -32.05 6.28
C ALA A 537 8.88 -33.06 5.65
N THR A 538 8.81 -34.32 6.06
CA THR A 538 9.75 -35.40 5.68
C THR A 538 9.38 -36.14 4.39
N TYR A 539 8.35 -35.67 3.68
CA TYR A 539 7.77 -36.36 2.53
C TYR A 539 8.51 -36.04 1.23
N ASN A 540 9.77 -36.47 1.14
CA ASN A 540 10.63 -36.22 -0.01
C ASN A 540 10.38 -37.29 -1.09
N TYR A 541 9.61 -36.93 -2.12
CA TYR A 541 9.27 -37.79 -3.26
C TYR A 541 9.95 -37.31 -4.54
N GLY A 542 10.23 -38.25 -5.43
CA GLY A 542 10.93 -37.99 -6.69
C GLY A 542 12.45 -38.17 -6.57
N TYR A 543 13.05 -38.71 -7.62
CA TYR A 543 14.49 -38.88 -7.83
C TYR A 543 15.02 -37.97 -8.93
N ARG A 544 14.16 -37.41 -9.78
CA ARG A 544 14.51 -36.48 -10.86
C ARG A 544 13.61 -35.26 -10.77
N GLY A 545 14.21 -34.10 -10.50
CA GLY A 545 13.56 -32.79 -10.52
C GLY A 545 13.14 -32.42 -11.93
N THR A 546 13.23 -31.15 -12.33
CA THR A 546 12.92 -30.73 -13.70
C THR A 546 14.17 -30.34 -14.50
N PRO A 547 15.10 -31.26 -14.83
CA PRO A 547 16.38 -30.92 -15.44
C PRO A 547 16.27 -30.42 -16.88
N VAL A 548 17.07 -29.41 -17.20
CA VAL A 548 17.21 -28.80 -18.52
C VAL A 548 18.68 -28.63 -18.84
N LEU A 549 19.08 -29.10 -20.02
CA LEU A 549 20.41 -28.85 -20.57
C LEU A 549 20.39 -27.56 -21.39
N VAL A 550 21.27 -26.61 -21.09
CA VAL A 550 21.37 -25.29 -21.74
C VAL A 550 22.73 -25.17 -22.44
N ASP A 551 22.72 -24.75 -23.71
CA ASP A 551 23.93 -24.45 -24.46
C ASP A 551 24.48 -23.07 -24.11
N LEU A 552 25.78 -22.98 -23.82
CA LEU A 552 26.43 -21.73 -23.43
C LEU A 552 26.95 -20.93 -24.62
N GLY A 553 26.88 -21.47 -25.85
CA GLY A 553 27.28 -20.82 -27.10
C GLY A 553 28.62 -21.27 -27.63
#